data_AF-A0A0M3JBB7-F1
#
_entry.id   AF-A0A0M3JBB7-F1
#
_cell.length_a   1.000
_cell.length_b   1.000
_cell.length_c   1.000
_cell.angle_alpha   90.00
_cell.angle_beta   90.00
_cell.angle_gamma   90.00
#
_symmetry.space_group_name_H-M   'P 1'
#
loop_
_entity.id
_entity.type
_entity.pdbx_description
1 polymer ?
#
loop_
_entity_poly.entity_id
_entity_poly.type
_entity_poly.pdbx_seq_one_letter_code
_entity_poly.pdbx_strand_id
1 'polypeptide(L)'
;MDHLKRLSKIVNGDNSIAPFTLTSFIEQRYLGVLLRFRPTFSDDRFYSKRSTIALSLCHMMQIIHDEGTNFLDTTATKMLAVLRVLTPLGHLSIAPWRTFIETLSDETLLALLPQILVSVAPLLKFTEARAILVFIFTTKRLQLS
;
A
#
# COMPACT_ATOMS: atom_id res chain seq x y z
N MET A 1 -23.91 10.28 9.11
CA MET A 1 -23.90 9.90 10.55
C MET A 1 -24.05 8.40 10.78
N ASP A 2 -24.83 7.66 9.99
CA ASP A 2 -25.01 6.20 10.20
C ASP A 2 -23.78 5.33 9.96
N HIS A 3 -22.90 5.70 9.03
CA HIS A 3 -21.63 4.99 8.83
C HIS A 3 -20.67 5.18 10.00
N LEU A 4 -20.65 6.36 10.62
CA LEU A 4 -19.87 6.63 11.82
C LEU A 4 -20.45 5.92 13.03
N LYS A 5 -21.78 5.81 13.16
CA LYS A 5 -22.44 4.98 14.18
C LYS A 5 -22.20 3.48 13.99
N ARG A 6 -22.08 3.02 12.74
CA ARG A 6 -21.67 1.63 12.43
C ARG A 6 -20.20 1.39 12.76
N LEU A 7 -19.31 2.32 12.44
CA LEU A 7 -17.91 2.26 12.84
C LEU A 7 -17.76 2.30 14.37
N SER A 8 -18.50 3.18 15.06
CA SER A 8 -18.47 3.24 16.53
C SER A 8 -19.05 1.98 17.17
N LYS A 9 -20.03 1.33 16.54
CA LYS A 9 -20.52 0.00 16.97
C LYS A 9 -19.50 -1.11 16.70
N ILE A 10 -18.71 -1.05 15.64
CA ILE A 10 -17.62 -2.01 15.40
C ILE A 10 -16.48 -1.82 16.39
N VAL A 11 -16.19 -0.57 16.78
CA VAL A 11 -15.13 -0.23 17.75
C VAL A 11 -15.58 -0.51 19.20
N ASN A 12 -16.85 -0.31 19.53
CA ASN A 12 -17.37 -0.37 20.91
C ASN A 12 -18.39 -1.50 21.17
N GLY A 13 -18.75 -2.30 20.17
CA GLY A 13 -19.94 -3.14 20.18
C GLY A 13 -19.70 -4.52 19.61
N ASP A 14 -18.90 -5.31 20.30
CA ASP A 14 -19.34 -6.55 20.92
C ASP A 14 -18.24 -6.97 21.90
N ASN A 15 -18.60 -7.69 22.96
CA ASN A 15 -17.66 -8.39 23.84
C ASN A 15 -16.96 -9.55 23.08
N SER A 16 -16.48 -9.31 21.87
CA SER A 16 -15.61 -10.21 21.13
C SER A 16 -14.19 -10.04 21.65
N ILE A 17 -13.56 -11.17 21.94
CA ILE A 17 -12.28 -11.35 22.64
C ILE A 17 -11.08 -10.67 21.92
N ALA A 18 -11.26 -10.08 20.75
CA ALA A 18 -10.21 -9.45 19.95
C ALA A 18 -10.47 -7.94 19.73
N PRO A 19 -9.47 -7.07 19.93
CA PRO A 19 -9.59 -5.64 19.64
C PRO A 19 -9.80 -5.39 18.14
N PHE A 20 -10.50 -4.30 17.79
CA PHE A 20 -10.65 -3.88 16.39
C PHE A 20 -9.28 -3.67 15.75
N THR A 21 -9.06 -4.29 14.59
CA THR A 21 -7.91 -4.03 13.72
C THR A 21 -8.41 -3.54 12.38
N LEU A 22 -7.75 -2.52 11.82
CA LEU A 22 -8.03 -2.05 10.47
C LEU A 22 -7.83 -3.19 9.47
N THR A 23 -6.86 -4.07 9.69
CA THR A 23 -6.63 -5.26 8.87
C THR A 23 -7.88 -6.14 8.79
N SER A 24 -8.52 -6.49 9.92
CA SER A 24 -9.72 -7.35 9.89
C SER A 24 -10.89 -6.72 9.12
N PHE A 25 -11.06 -5.40 9.23
CA PHE A 25 -12.08 -4.67 8.48
C PHE A 25 -11.76 -4.63 6.98
N ILE A 26 -10.49 -4.40 6.65
CA ILE A 26 -10.02 -4.33 5.28
C ILE A 26 -10.11 -5.70 4.64
N GLU A 27 -9.66 -6.78 5.27
CA GLU A 27 -9.66 -8.15 4.75
C GLU A 27 -11.03 -8.55 4.20
N GLN A 28 -12.11 -8.23 4.91
CA GLN A 28 -13.48 -8.49 4.48
C GLN A 28 -13.90 -7.74 3.20
N ARG A 29 -13.22 -6.65 2.85
CA ARG A 29 -13.59 -5.73 1.76
C ARG A 29 -12.43 -5.40 0.83
N TYR A 30 -11.30 -6.08 0.98
CA TYR A 30 -10.02 -5.59 0.51
C TYR A 30 -9.97 -5.44 -1.00
N LEU A 31 -10.50 -6.44 -1.71
CA LEU A 31 -10.59 -6.38 -3.15
C LEU A 31 -11.45 -5.19 -3.60
N GLY A 32 -12.57 -4.92 -2.91
CA GLY A 32 -13.41 -3.76 -3.19
C GLY A 32 -12.71 -2.42 -2.90
N VAL A 33 -11.87 -2.35 -1.87
CA VAL A 33 -11.04 -1.19 -1.55
C VAL A 33 -9.96 -0.98 -2.63
N LEU A 34 -9.21 -2.04 -2.98
CA LEU A 34 -8.19 -2.00 -4.03
C LEU A 34 -8.75 -1.63 -5.41
N LEU A 35 -9.89 -2.22 -5.78
CA LEU A 35 -10.55 -1.96 -7.06
C LEU A 35 -11.01 -0.50 -7.20
N ARG A 36 -11.27 0.19 -6.09
CA ARG A 36 -11.65 1.61 -6.11
C ARG A 36 -10.47 2.54 -6.39
N PHE A 37 -9.24 2.14 -6.09
CA PHE A 37 -8.05 2.97 -6.34
C PHE A 37 -7.78 3.16 -7.85
N ARG A 38 -7.93 2.11 -8.66
CA ARG A 38 -7.68 2.19 -10.11
C ARG A 38 -8.45 3.33 -10.81
N PRO A 39 -9.78 3.45 -10.69
CA PRO A 39 -10.50 4.56 -11.28
C PRO A 39 -10.16 5.89 -10.62
N THR A 40 -9.85 5.94 -9.31
CA THR A 40 -9.47 7.22 -8.67
C THR A 40 -8.14 7.79 -9.19
N PHE A 41 -7.23 6.94 -9.65
CA PHE A 41 -5.95 7.38 -10.21
C PHE A 41 -5.99 7.61 -11.73
N SER A 42 -6.96 7.03 -12.42
CA SER A 42 -7.06 7.12 -13.89
C SER A 42 -8.09 8.14 -14.37
N ASP A 43 -9.12 8.44 -13.58
CA ASP A 43 -10.22 9.33 -13.95
C ASP A 43 -9.96 10.77 -13.46
N ASP A 44 -10.15 11.74 -14.35
CA ASP A 44 -9.84 13.16 -14.10
C ASP A 44 -10.79 13.81 -13.10
N ARG A 45 -11.97 13.23 -12.87
CA ARG A 45 -12.89 13.68 -11.80
C ARG A 45 -12.25 13.64 -10.42
N PHE A 46 -11.20 12.84 -10.25
CA PHE A 46 -10.47 12.71 -8.99
C PHE A 46 -9.12 13.41 -8.98
N TYR A 47 -8.75 14.14 -10.04
CA TYR A 47 -7.42 14.75 -10.19
C TYR A 47 -6.97 15.51 -8.93
N SER A 48 -7.82 16.39 -8.40
CA SER A 48 -7.54 17.17 -7.18
C SER A 48 -7.40 16.34 -5.91
N LYS A 49 -7.93 15.12 -5.89
CA LYS A 49 -7.91 14.19 -4.74
C LYS A 49 -6.79 13.15 -4.83
N ARG A 50 -6.14 12.98 -5.99
CA ARG A 50 -5.13 11.91 -6.22
C ARG A 50 -4.02 11.93 -5.17
N SER A 51 -3.55 13.12 -4.78
CA SER A 51 -2.52 13.27 -3.74
C SER A 51 -3.01 12.74 -2.39
N THR A 52 -4.19 13.16 -1.93
CA THR A 52 -4.80 12.68 -0.68
C THR A 52 -5.00 11.17 -0.71
N ILE A 53 -5.48 10.62 -1.83
CA ILE A 53 -5.74 9.19 -1.98
C ILE A 53 -4.43 8.38 -1.94
N ALA A 54 -3.36 8.88 -2.57
CA ALA A 54 -2.03 8.27 -2.49
C ALA A 54 -1.49 8.26 -1.05
N LEU A 55 -1.68 9.35 -0.30
CA LEU A 55 -1.33 9.41 1.13
C LEU A 55 -2.17 8.46 1.97
N SER A 56 -3.49 8.35 1.71
CA SER A 56 -4.36 7.38 2.40
C SER A 56 -3.91 5.95 2.15
N LEU A 57 -3.45 5.63 0.94
CA LEU A 57 -2.89 4.31 0.61
C LEU A 57 -1.61 4.04 1.43
N CYS A 58 -0.73 5.03 1.60
CA CYS A 58 0.47 4.90 2.44
C CYS A 58 0.10 4.60 3.90
N HIS A 59 -0.77 5.43 4.49
CA HIS A 59 -1.20 5.24 5.89
C HIS A 59 -1.88 3.89 6.11
N MET A 60 -2.69 3.43 5.15
CA MET A 60 -3.33 2.12 5.22
C MET A 60 -2.30 0.99 5.27
N MET A 61 -1.26 1.03 4.43
CA MET A 61 -0.19 0.03 4.45
C MET A 61 0.59 0.09 5.78
N GLN A 62 0.92 1.28 6.27
CA GLN A 62 1.60 1.44 7.56
C GLN A 62 0.79 0.87 8.72
N ILE A 63 -0.50 1.18 8.82
CA ILE A 63 -1.35 0.65 9.90
C ILE A 63 -1.42 -0.88 9.85
N ILE A 64 -1.61 -1.47 8.65
CA ILE A 64 -1.66 -2.93 8.51
C ILE A 64 -0.33 -3.58 8.91
N HIS A 65 0.79 -2.93 8.57
CA HIS A 65 2.13 -3.38 8.94
C HIS A 65 2.35 -3.29 10.45
N ASP A 66 2.01 -2.16 11.07
CA ASP A 66 2.16 -1.90 12.50
C ASP A 66 1.26 -2.81 13.35
N GLU A 67 0.12 -3.26 12.81
CA GLU A 67 -0.73 -4.30 13.42
C GLU A 67 -0.08 -5.70 13.41
N GLY A 68 1.07 -5.88 12.76
CA GLY A 68 1.86 -7.11 12.77
C GLY A 68 1.24 -8.26 11.97
N THR A 69 0.35 -7.95 11.03
CA THR A 69 -0.34 -8.97 10.22
C THR A 69 0.45 -9.33 8.97
N ASN A 70 0.31 -10.57 8.47
CA ASN A 70 0.89 -10.97 7.17
C ASN A 70 0.01 -10.54 5.96
N PHE A 71 -0.93 -9.62 6.18
CA PHE A 71 -1.95 -9.30 5.20
C PHE A 71 -1.37 -8.58 3.98
N LEU A 72 -0.38 -7.70 4.15
CA LEU A 72 0.30 -7.06 3.02
C LEU A 72 1.04 -8.07 2.15
N ASP A 73 1.70 -9.06 2.77
CA ASP A 73 2.43 -10.09 2.06
C ASP A 73 1.49 -11.00 1.26
N THR A 74 0.43 -11.52 1.90
CA THR A 74 -0.56 -12.39 1.25
C THR A 74 -1.32 -11.70 0.11
N THR A 75 -1.30 -10.36 0.10
CA THR A 75 -1.97 -9.56 -0.91
C THR A 75 -1.04 -8.73 -1.79
N ALA A 76 0.27 -8.93 -1.68
CA ALA A 76 1.28 -8.08 -2.28
C ALA A 76 1.15 -7.97 -3.80
N THR A 77 0.83 -9.07 -4.50
CA THR A 77 0.60 -9.07 -5.95
C THR A 77 -0.58 -8.18 -6.37
N LYS A 78 -1.64 -8.11 -5.54
CA LYS A 78 -2.80 -7.25 -5.81
C LYS A 78 -2.45 -5.79 -5.54
N MET A 79 -1.73 -5.50 -4.47
CA MET A 79 -1.24 -4.16 -4.17
C MET A 79 -0.28 -3.65 -5.25
N LEU A 80 0.63 -4.51 -5.73
CA LEU A 80 1.54 -4.24 -6.84
C LEU A 80 0.78 -3.81 -8.11
N ALA A 81 -0.34 -4.48 -8.43
CA ALA A 81 -1.19 -4.11 -9.56
C ALA A 81 -1.80 -2.71 -9.40
N VAL A 82 -2.17 -2.32 -8.18
CA VAL A 82 -2.63 -0.96 -7.89
C VAL A 82 -1.49 0.04 -8.07
N LEU A 83 -0.32 -0.20 -7.48
CA LEU A 83 0.86 0.70 -7.57
C LEU A 83 1.33 0.93 -9.01
N ARG A 84 1.21 -0.06 -9.89
CA ARG A 84 1.46 0.10 -11.33
C ARG A 84 0.55 1.15 -11.97
N VAL A 85 -0.71 1.25 -11.55
CA VAL A 85 -1.64 2.28 -12.03
C VAL A 85 -1.24 3.68 -11.53
N LEU A 86 -0.61 3.78 -10.35
CA LEU A 86 -0.12 5.06 -9.83
C LEU A 86 1.16 5.50 -10.53
N THR A 87 1.98 4.58 -11.04
CA THR A 87 3.32 4.87 -11.59
C THR A 87 3.33 6.00 -12.64
N PRO A 88 2.38 6.07 -13.60
CA PRO A 88 2.31 7.18 -14.55
C PRO A 88 2.11 8.57 -13.90
N LEU A 89 1.63 8.65 -12.66
CA LEU A 89 1.44 9.89 -11.91
C LEU A 89 2.76 10.48 -11.35
N GLY A 90 3.91 9.85 -11.61
CA GLY A 90 5.22 10.39 -11.32
C GLY A 90 5.47 10.57 -9.82
N HIS A 91 5.83 11.78 -9.37
CA HIS A 91 6.17 12.08 -7.98
C HIS A 91 5.12 11.59 -6.97
N LEU A 92 3.83 11.65 -7.31
CA LEU A 92 2.74 11.21 -6.43
C LEU A 92 2.80 9.70 -6.11
N SER A 93 3.44 8.90 -6.96
CA SER A 93 3.54 7.46 -6.79
C SER A 93 4.76 7.02 -5.99
N ILE A 94 5.75 7.90 -5.79
CA ILE A 94 7.02 7.56 -5.12
C ILE A 94 6.77 7.14 -3.67
N ALA A 95 5.98 7.92 -2.92
CA ALA A 95 5.67 7.61 -1.51
C ALA A 95 4.87 6.30 -1.34
N PRO A 96 3.81 6.03 -2.14
CA PRO A 96 3.15 4.72 -2.15
C PRO A 96 4.09 3.56 -2.44
N TRP A 97 4.95 3.67 -3.46
CA TRP A 97 5.92 2.62 -3.80
C TRP A 97 6.90 2.36 -2.66
N ARG A 98 7.45 3.44 -2.08
CA ARG A 98 8.36 3.35 -0.95
C ARG A 98 7.72 2.67 0.24
N THR A 99 6.53 3.14 0.63
CA THR A 99 5.78 2.57 1.77
C THR A 99 5.53 1.08 1.54
N PHE A 100 5.07 0.68 0.35
CA PHE A 100 4.83 -0.73 0.04
C PHE A 100 6.08 -1.59 0.28
N ILE A 101 7.22 -1.18 -0.28
CA ILE A 101 8.48 -1.93 -0.17
C ILE A 101 8.98 -1.98 1.28
N GLU A 102 8.82 -0.89 2.03
CA GLU A 102 9.20 -0.80 3.45
C GLU A 102 8.36 -1.73 4.32
N THR A 103 7.09 -1.95 3.96
CA THR A 103 6.13 -2.74 4.74
C THR A 103 6.09 -4.24 4.41
N LEU A 104 6.80 -4.71 3.38
CA LEU A 104 6.87 -6.13 3.01
C LEU A 104 7.91 -6.89 3.86
N SER A 105 7.64 -8.18 4.07
CA SER A 105 8.67 -9.15 4.49
C SER A 105 9.75 -9.30 3.43
N ASP A 106 10.93 -9.79 3.85
CA ASP A 106 12.07 -9.95 2.98
C ASP A 106 11.83 -11.04 1.92
N GLU A 107 11.14 -12.11 2.30
CA GLU A 107 10.75 -13.21 1.41
C GLU A 107 9.80 -12.70 0.30
N THR A 108 8.78 -11.92 0.67
CA THR A 108 7.82 -11.39 -0.30
C THR A 108 8.45 -10.33 -1.19
N LEU A 109 9.29 -9.47 -0.63
CA LEU A 109 10.04 -8.49 -1.38
C LEU A 109 10.94 -9.16 -2.42
N LEU A 110 11.69 -10.21 -2.05
CA LEU A 110 12.52 -10.98 -2.97
C LEU A 110 11.70 -11.64 -4.07
N ALA A 111 10.58 -12.27 -3.72
CA ALA A 111 9.70 -12.93 -4.69
C ALA A 111 9.13 -11.94 -5.73
N LEU A 112 8.85 -10.70 -5.33
CA LEU A 112 8.31 -9.67 -6.20
C LEU A 112 9.37 -8.74 -6.80
N LEU A 113 10.65 -8.87 -6.42
CA LEU A 113 11.70 -7.92 -6.77
C LEU A 113 11.80 -7.63 -8.27
N PRO A 114 11.80 -8.63 -9.19
CA PRO A 114 11.87 -8.34 -10.63
C PRO A 114 10.69 -7.49 -11.10
N GLN A 115 9.51 -7.76 -10.55
CA GLN A 115 8.27 -7.10 -10.90
C GLN A 115 8.22 -5.68 -10.35
N ILE A 116 8.77 -5.46 -9.16
CA ILE A 116 8.94 -4.15 -8.54
C ILE A 116 9.90 -3.31 -9.37
N LEU A 117 11.10 -3.82 -9.70
CA LEU A 117 12.12 -3.09 -10.45
C LEU A 117 11.60 -2.61 -11.82
N VAL A 118 10.93 -3.48 -12.57
CA VAL A 118 10.30 -3.10 -13.86
C VAL A 118 9.24 -2.02 -13.66
N SER A 119 8.47 -2.08 -12.58
CA SER A 119 7.37 -1.14 -12.33
C SER A 119 7.87 0.22 -11.85
N VAL A 120 8.96 0.29 -11.08
CA VAL A 120 9.51 1.56 -10.58
C VAL A 120 10.52 2.19 -11.54
N ALA A 121 11.01 1.48 -12.55
CA ALA A 121 11.97 1.99 -13.53
C ALA A 121 11.57 3.36 -14.15
N PRO A 122 10.30 3.61 -14.53
CA PRO A 122 9.89 4.92 -15.05
C PRO A 122 10.00 6.07 -14.03
N LEU A 123 10.07 5.76 -12.73
CA LEU A 123 10.20 6.75 -11.65
C LEU A 123 11.65 7.13 -11.39
N LEU A 124 12.63 6.34 -11.84
CA LEU A 124 14.05 6.58 -11.55
C LEU A 124 14.62 7.85 -12.21
N LYS A 125 13.85 8.48 -13.11
CA LYS A 125 14.11 9.84 -13.60
C LYS A 125 13.96 10.91 -12.51
N PHE A 126 13.19 10.62 -11.45
CA PHE A 126 13.03 11.47 -10.28
C PHE A 126 14.10 11.10 -9.24
N THR A 127 14.83 12.09 -8.76
CA THR A 127 15.92 11.89 -7.78
C THR A 127 15.44 11.24 -6.50
N GLU A 128 14.23 11.57 -6.05
CA GLU A 128 13.59 11.07 -4.84
C GLU A 128 13.27 9.57 -4.95
N ALA A 129 12.99 9.08 -6.15
CA ALA A 129 12.71 7.66 -6.38
C ALA A 129 13.96 6.78 -6.18
N ARG A 130 15.17 7.37 -6.19
CA ARG A 130 16.40 6.62 -5.88
C ARG A 130 16.39 6.05 -4.47
N ALA A 131 15.67 6.69 -3.53
CA ALA A 131 15.50 6.18 -2.18
C ALA A 131 14.88 4.77 -2.15
N ILE A 132 14.05 4.42 -3.16
CA ILE A 132 13.48 3.08 -3.31
C ILE A 132 14.60 2.05 -3.55
N LEU A 133 15.50 2.31 -4.50
CA LEU A 133 16.61 1.40 -4.81
C LEU A 133 17.59 1.31 -3.63
N VAL A 134 17.89 2.44 -2.99
CA VAL A 134 18.74 2.47 -1.80
C VAL A 134 18.14 1.60 -0.69
N PHE A 135 16.83 1.71 -0.44
CA PHE A 135 16.17 0.89 0.57
C PHE A 135 16.26 -0.62 0.27
N ILE A 136 15.97 -1.01 -0.97
CA ILE A 136 16.02 -2.42 -1.42
C ILE A 136 17.45 -3.00 -1.23
N PHE A 137 18.46 -2.32 -1.78
CA PHE A 137 19.80 -2.90 -1.86
C PHE A 137 20.67 -2.63 -0.63
N THR A 138 20.39 -1.55 0.13
CA THR A 138 21.22 -1.13 1.26
C THR A 138 20.55 -1.41 2.59
N THR A 139 19.28 -1.02 2.76
CA THR A 139 18.59 -1.10 4.06
C THR A 139 18.09 -2.50 4.36
N LYS A 140 17.40 -3.13 3.41
CA LYS A 140 16.95 -4.52 3.54
C LYS A 140 18.08 -5.54 3.41
N ARG A 141 19.28 -5.09 3.03
CA ARG A 141 20.49 -5.91 2.88
C ARG A 141 20.19 -7.21 2.12
N LEU A 142 19.52 -7.11 0.97
CA LEU A 142 19.42 -8.20 0.01
C LEU A 142 20.80 -8.46 -0.59
N GLN A 143 21.72 -8.98 0.23
CA GLN A 143 23.01 -9.45 -0.22
C GLN A 143 22.74 -10.76 -0.93
N LEU A 144 22.90 -10.72 -2.26
CA LEU A 144 23.05 -11.91 -3.08
C LEU A 144 24.39 -12.54 -2.68
N SER A 145 24.37 -13.42 -1.68
CA SER A 145 25.51 -14.28 -1.35
C SER A 145 25.65 -15.38 -2.40
#